data_AF-A0A0A7DUC7-F1
#
_entry.id   AF-A0A0A7DUC7-F1
#
_cell.length_a   1.000
_cell.length_b   1.000
_cell.length_c   1.000
_cell.angle_alpha   90.00
_cell.angle_beta   90.00
_cell.angle_gamma   90.00
#
_symmetry.space_group_name_H-M   'P 1'
#
loop_
_entity.id
_entity.type
_entity.pdbx_description
1 polymer ?
#
loop_
_entity_poly.entity_id
_entity_poly.type
_entity_poly.pdbx_seq_one_letter_code
_entity_poly.pdbx_strand_id
1 'polypeptide(L)'
;IVASHFNPEFLVNVKETGKVMLVDYSDLVNLKITEVSAARFLHDGGLDASGRYFMVAANASNLVAVIDTKENKLVALIESGQTPHPGRGANFVHSEFGPVWATSHLGDETVILIGTDPENHPENA
;
A
#
# COMPACT_ATOMS: atom_id res chain seq x y z
N ILE A 1 2.23 9.99 -3.43
CA ILE A 1 3.68 9.72 -3.59
C ILE A 1 4.26 9.55 -2.19
N VAL A 2 5.02 8.50 -1.95
CA VAL A 2 5.77 8.27 -0.70
C VAL A 2 7.22 7.89 -1.04
N ALA A 3 8.15 8.01 -0.09
CA ALA A 3 9.54 7.57 -0.28
C ALA A 3 9.74 6.21 0.39
N SER A 4 10.51 5.32 -0.24
CA SER A 4 10.92 4.04 0.37
C SER A 4 11.88 4.29 1.53
N HIS A 5 11.84 3.44 2.55
CA HIS A 5 12.81 3.41 3.65
C HIS A 5 13.98 2.44 3.39
N PHE A 6 13.94 1.69 2.28
CA PHE A 6 14.87 0.60 1.97
C PHE A 6 15.75 0.89 0.75
N ASN A 7 15.19 1.56 -0.26
CA ASN A 7 15.88 1.95 -1.49
C ASN A 7 15.72 3.47 -1.70
N PRO A 8 16.64 4.14 -2.43
CA PRO A 8 16.51 5.56 -2.78
C PRO A 8 15.43 5.77 -3.86
N GLU A 9 14.18 5.46 -3.54
CA GLU A 9 13.07 5.39 -4.49
C GLU A 9 11.86 6.20 -4.02
N PHE A 10 11.18 6.86 -4.97
CA PHE A 10 9.82 7.35 -4.78
C PHE A 10 8.80 6.36 -5.34
N LEU A 11 7.72 6.11 -4.59
CA LEU A 11 6.57 5.35 -5.03
C LEU A 11 5.49 6.28 -5.58
N VAL A 12 5.14 6.10 -6.85
CA VAL A 12 4.18 6.93 -7.60
C VAL A 12 3.02 6.07 -8.08
N ASN A 13 1.80 6.44 -7.69
CA ASN A 13 0.57 5.82 -8.17
C ASN A 13 0.19 6.39 -9.54
N VAL A 14 -0.07 5.51 -10.50
CA VAL A 14 -0.62 5.86 -11.81
C VAL A 14 -2.02 5.27 -11.93
N LYS A 15 -3.02 6.14 -11.84
CA LYS A 15 -4.42 5.79 -11.53
C LYS A 15 -5.05 4.88 -12.58
N GLU A 16 -5.20 5.33 -13.82
CA GLU A 16 -6.00 4.64 -14.83
C GLU A 16 -5.38 3.32 -15.29
N THR A 17 -4.04 3.24 -15.32
CA THR A 17 -3.27 2.06 -15.72
C THR A 17 -3.02 1.09 -14.57
N GLY A 18 -3.28 1.48 -13.32
CA GLY A 18 -3.14 0.63 -12.15
C GLY A 18 -1.70 0.21 -11.88
N LYS A 19 -0.76 1.14 -12.04
CA LYS A 19 0.68 0.90 -11.85
C LYS A 19 1.18 1.67 -10.64
N VAL A 20 2.00 1.02 -9.83
CA VAL A 20 2.87 1.70 -8.87
C VAL A 20 4.28 1.72 -9.45
N MET A 21 4.82 2.92 -9.67
CA MET A 21 6.19 3.10 -10.15
C MET A 21 7.11 3.36 -8.97
N LEU A 22 8.17 2.57 -8.85
CA LEU A 22 9.28 2.81 -7.93
C LEU A 22 10.39 3.49 -8.72
N VAL A 23 10.53 4.80 -8.52
CA VAL A 23 11.43 5.67 -9.29
C VAL A 23 12.69 5.89 -8.47
N ASP A 24 13.78 5.26 -8.89
CA ASP A 24 15.10 5.35 -8.25
C ASP A 24 15.74 6.71 -8.56
N TYR A 25 15.98 7.51 -7.52
CA TYR A 25 16.55 8.85 -7.65
C TYR A 25 18.06 8.90 -7.40
N SER A 26 18.74 7.76 -7.28
CA SER A 26 20.20 7.71 -7.10
C SER A 26 20.99 8.20 -8.33
N ASP A 27 20.43 8.04 -9.52
CA ASP A 27 20.96 8.58 -10.79
C ASP A 27 19.81 9.13 -11.64
N LEU A 28 19.69 10.46 -11.68
CA LEU A 28 18.65 11.15 -12.45
C LEU A 28 18.98 11.26 -13.95
N VAL A 29 20.20 10.94 -14.37
CA VAL A 29 20.60 10.92 -15.79
C VAL A 29 20.24 9.57 -16.41
N ASN A 30 20.47 8.47 -15.68
CA ASN A 30 20.16 7.10 -16.12
C ASN A 30 19.03 6.50 -15.28
N LEU A 31 17.88 7.18 -15.29
CA LEU A 31 16.75 6.89 -14.40
C LEU A 31 16.29 5.43 -14.49
N LYS A 32 16.31 4.74 -13.36
CA LYS A 32 15.77 3.38 -13.22
C LYS A 32 14.35 3.46 -12.63
N ILE A 33 13.42 2.78 -13.28
CA ILE A 33 12.03 2.67 -12.82
C ILE A 33 11.64 1.20 -12.78
N THR A 34 11.04 0.77 -11.67
CA THR A 34 10.34 -0.52 -11.58
C THR A 34 8.84 -0.27 -11.63
N GLU A 35 8.15 -0.82 -12.63
CA GLU A 35 6.70 -0.74 -12.75
C GLU A 35 6.04 -1.99 -12.15
N VAL A 36 5.30 -1.80 -11.06
CA VAL A 36 4.53 -2.88 -10.43
C VAL A 36 3.08 -2.78 -10.88
N SER A 37 2.55 -3.87 -11.43
CA SER A 37 1.12 -3.99 -11.72
C SER A 37 0.35 -4.23 -10.43
N ALA A 38 -0.63 -3.38 -10.13
CA ALA A 38 -1.49 -3.49 -8.97
C ALA A 38 -2.96 -3.65 -9.42
N ALA A 39 -3.80 -2.66 -9.18
CA ALA A 39 -5.18 -2.62 -9.64
C ALA A 39 -5.51 -1.23 -10.21
N ARG A 40 -6.49 -1.15 -11.11
CA ARG A 40 -6.90 0.13 -11.70
C ARG A 40 -7.49 1.06 -10.63
N PHE A 41 -7.41 2.36 -10.89
CA PHE A 41 -7.94 3.42 -10.05
C PHE A 41 -7.20 3.58 -8.71
N LEU A 42 -5.88 3.35 -8.70
CA LEU A 42 -5.02 3.74 -7.57
C LEU A 42 -5.21 5.20 -7.20
N HIS A 43 -5.24 5.49 -5.90
CA HIS A 43 -5.50 6.82 -5.39
C HIS A 43 -4.47 7.16 -4.30
N ASP A 44 -4.88 7.12 -3.05
CA ASP A 44 -4.12 7.43 -1.84
C ASP A 44 -3.70 6.16 -1.09
N GLY A 45 -2.79 6.32 -0.15
CA GLY A 45 -2.15 5.23 0.56
C GLY A 45 -1.03 5.71 1.47
N GLY A 46 -0.56 4.81 2.34
CA GLY A 46 0.53 5.07 3.27
C GLY A 46 1.34 3.81 3.57
N LEU A 47 2.45 3.99 4.26
CA LEU A 47 3.26 2.86 4.71
C LEU A 47 2.62 2.24 5.96
N ASP A 48 2.80 0.93 6.12
CA ASP A 48 2.57 0.24 7.38
C ASP A 48 3.51 0.78 8.49
N ALA A 49 3.29 0.34 9.73
CA ALA A 49 4.07 0.80 10.88
C ALA A 49 5.59 0.55 10.74
N SER A 50 6.00 -0.52 10.04
CA SER A 50 7.42 -0.82 9.80
C SER A 50 8.06 0.05 8.72
N GLY A 51 7.25 0.74 7.90
CA GLY A 51 7.72 1.50 6.74
C GLY A 51 8.04 0.64 5.52
N ARG A 52 7.73 -0.67 5.53
CA ARG A 52 8.10 -1.62 4.46
C ARG A 52 7.01 -1.80 3.42
N TYR A 53 5.77 -1.90 3.84
CA TYR A 53 4.65 -2.19 2.96
C TYR A 53 3.89 -0.91 2.64
N PHE A 54 3.82 -0.57 1.36
CA PHE A 54 2.99 0.52 0.89
C PHE A 54 1.56 0.01 0.63
N MET A 55 0.66 0.45 1.50
CA MET A 55 -0.78 0.15 1.50
C MET A 55 -1.49 1.20 0.66
N VAL A 56 -2.01 0.84 -0.51
CA VAL A 56 -2.62 1.78 -1.46
C VAL A 56 -4.03 1.37 -1.87
N ALA A 57 -4.97 2.30 -1.78
CA ALA A 57 -6.34 2.08 -2.22
C ALA A 57 -6.46 2.17 -3.75
N ALA A 58 -7.05 1.14 -4.35
CA ALA A 58 -7.59 1.14 -5.71
C ALA A 58 -9.11 1.39 -5.61
N ASN A 59 -9.47 2.65 -5.35
CA ASN A 59 -10.76 3.00 -4.74
C ASN A 59 -11.98 2.53 -5.54
N ALA A 60 -12.07 2.84 -6.82
CA ALA A 60 -13.19 2.42 -7.67
C ALA A 60 -13.17 0.91 -8.01
N SER A 61 -12.14 0.18 -7.57
CA SER A 61 -12.08 -1.28 -7.64
C SER A 61 -12.37 -1.94 -6.29
N ASN A 62 -12.61 -1.19 -5.21
CA ASN A 62 -12.87 -1.71 -3.85
C ASN A 62 -11.73 -2.59 -3.30
N LEU A 63 -10.50 -2.33 -3.74
CA LEU A 63 -9.30 -3.09 -3.35
C LEU A 63 -8.30 -2.21 -2.60
N VAL A 64 -7.50 -2.84 -1.75
CA VAL A 64 -6.23 -2.31 -1.24
C VAL A 64 -5.10 -3.17 -1.80
N ALA A 65 -4.17 -2.55 -2.53
CA ALA A 65 -2.96 -3.22 -3.00
C ALA A 65 -1.83 -2.99 -1.99
N VAL A 66 -1.01 -4.02 -1.80
CA VAL A 66 0.13 -4.00 -0.86
C VAL A 66 1.41 -4.20 -1.64
N ILE A 67 2.29 -3.20 -1.66
CA ILE A 67 3.59 -3.25 -2.33
C ILE A 67 4.69 -3.40 -1.28
N ASP A 68 5.52 -4.43 -1.39
CA ASP A 68 6.75 -4.54 -0.61
C ASP A 68 7.81 -3.61 -1.21
N THR A 69 8.15 -2.54 -0.49
CA THR A 69 9.11 -1.51 -0.95
C THR A 69 10.57 -1.91 -0.81
N LYS A 70 10.84 -3.04 -0.16
CA LYS A 70 12.18 -3.64 -0.07
C LYS A 70 12.44 -4.52 -1.29
N GLU A 71 11.45 -5.31 -1.65
CA GLU A 71 11.52 -6.29 -2.75
C GLU A 71 10.94 -5.77 -4.07
N ASN A 72 10.42 -4.54 -4.07
CA ASN A 72 9.82 -3.84 -5.22
C ASN A 72 8.76 -4.65 -5.97
N LYS A 73 7.83 -5.28 -5.23
CA LYS A 73 6.81 -6.17 -5.79
C LYS A 73 5.45 -6.06 -5.09
N LEU A 74 4.39 -6.35 -5.84
CA LEU A 74 3.06 -6.57 -5.27
C LEU A 74 3.08 -7.85 -4.44
N VAL A 75 2.59 -7.79 -3.20
CA VAL A 75 2.49 -8.95 -2.31
C VAL A 75 1.05 -9.36 -2.01
N ALA A 76 0.09 -8.43 -2.11
CA ALA A 76 -1.33 -8.75 -1.93
C ALA A 76 -2.25 -7.75 -2.66
N LEU A 77 -3.44 -8.26 -3.03
CA LEU A 77 -4.62 -7.48 -3.39
C LEU A 77 -5.73 -7.91 -2.45
N ILE A 78 -6.19 -6.99 -1.60
CA ILE A 78 -7.11 -7.28 -0.51
C ILE A 78 -8.45 -6.64 -0.84
N GLU A 79 -9.52 -7.42 -0.77
CA GLU A 79 -10.88 -6.90 -0.85
C GLU A 79 -11.19 -6.09 0.40
N SER A 80 -11.81 -4.92 0.20
CA SER A 80 -12.15 -3.99 1.27
C SER A 80 -13.67 -3.81 1.38
N GLY A 81 -14.15 -2.59 1.44
CA GLY A 81 -15.55 -2.20 1.26
C GLY A 81 -15.71 -1.27 0.05
N GLN A 82 -16.84 -0.57 -0.04
CA GLN A 82 -17.13 0.29 -1.18
C GLN A 82 -16.29 1.58 -1.13
N THR A 83 -15.41 1.77 -2.12
CA THR A 83 -14.58 2.98 -2.27
C THR A 83 -13.71 3.27 -1.02
N PRO A 84 -12.67 2.45 -0.75
CA PRO A 84 -11.73 2.72 0.32
C PRO A 84 -11.02 4.06 0.08
N HIS A 85 -10.89 4.86 1.14
CA HIS A 85 -10.29 6.20 1.07
C HIS A 85 -9.46 6.50 2.34
N PRO A 86 -8.26 5.93 2.45
CA PRO A 86 -7.47 5.96 3.68
C PRO A 86 -6.81 7.31 4.01
N GLY A 87 -6.61 8.18 3.04
CA GLY A 87 -5.52 9.16 3.12
C GLY A 87 -4.18 8.42 3.19
N ARG A 88 -3.51 8.46 4.35
CA ARG A 88 -2.34 7.60 4.65
C ARG A 88 -2.70 6.33 5.43
N GLY A 89 -3.95 6.23 5.88
CA GLY A 89 -4.43 5.20 6.80
C GLY A 89 -3.97 5.43 8.24
N ALA A 90 -4.32 4.48 9.11
CA ALA A 90 -3.98 4.51 10.52
C ALA A 90 -3.29 3.20 10.93
N ASN A 91 -2.09 3.32 11.49
CA ASN A 91 -1.31 2.20 12.01
C ASN A 91 -1.47 2.11 13.53
N PHE A 92 -1.75 0.91 14.05
CA PHE A 92 -1.75 0.63 15.48
C PHE A 92 -1.60 -0.88 15.75
N VAL A 93 -1.38 -1.25 17.00
CA VAL A 93 -1.33 -2.65 17.42
C VAL A 93 -2.70 -3.04 17.95
N HIS A 94 -3.37 -3.97 17.29
CA HIS A 94 -4.61 -4.58 17.76
C HIS A 94 -4.29 -5.64 18.83
N SER A 95 -5.11 -5.73 19.88
CA SER A 95 -4.85 -6.62 21.02
C SER A 95 -4.87 -8.12 20.65
N GLU A 96 -5.56 -8.48 19.57
CA GLU A 96 -5.71 -9.86 19.11
C GLU A 96 -4.92 -10.16 17.81
N PHE A 97 -4.83 -9.19 16.90
CA PHE A 97 -4.30 -9.42 15.54
C PHE A 97 -2.87 -8.88 15.35
N GLY A 98 -2.28 -8.26 16.38
CA GLY A 98 -0.97 -7.63 16.26
C GLY A 98 -1.02 -6.32 15.45
N PRO A 99 0.08 -5.93 14.80
CA PRO A 99 0.16 -4.72 13.98
C PRO A 99 -0.84 -4.72 12.82
N VAL A 100 -1.66 -3.68 12.74
CA VAL A 100 -2.65 -3.48 11.67
C VAL A 100 -2.55 -2.08 11.06
N TRP A 101 -2.93 -1.99 9.79
CA TRP A 101 -3.23 -0.75 9.08
C TRP A 101 -4.73 -0.69 8.77
N ALA A 102 -5.36 0.47 9.01
CA ALA A 102 -6.80 0.65 8.87
C ALA A 102 -7.17 1.69 7.81
N THR A 103 -8.30 1.45 7.15
CA THR A 103 -8.96 2.41 6.23
C THR A 103 -10.46 2.47 6.46
N SER A 104 -11.01 3.69 6.36
CA SER A 104 -12.44 3.94 6.18
C SER A 104 -12.82 3.96 4.69
N HIS A 105 -14.11 4.11 4.43
CA HIS A 105 -14.70 4.09 3.10
C HIS A 105 -15.54 5.34 2.85
N LEU A 106 -15.62 5.75 1.59
CA LEU A 106 -16.55 6.82 1.16
C LEU A 106 -17.91 6.26 0.72
N GLY A 107 -17.95 4.99 0.30
CA GLY A 107 -19.17 4.36 -0.21
C GLY A 107 -20.05 3.75 0.87
N ASP A 108 -19.52 3.50 2.06
CA ASP A 108 -20.21 2.90 3.19
C ASP A 108 -19.54 3.29 4.54
N GLU A 109 -20.13 2.85 5.65
CA GLU A 109 -19.68 3.12 7.03
C GLU A 109 -18.59 2.17 7.54
N THR A 110 -18.07 1.28 6.69
CA THR A 110 -17.16 0.22 7.14
C THR A 110 -15.77 0.76 7.44
N VAL A 111 -15.12 0.20 8.46
CA VAL A 111 -13.68 0.35 8.71
C VAL A 111 -13.07 -1.03 8.70
N ILE A 112 -12.06 -1.25 7.85
CA ILE A 112 -11.34 -2.53 7.80
C ILE A 112 -9.99 -2.39 8.48
N LEU A 113 -9.53 -3.51 9.04
CA LEU A 113 -8.19 -3.67 9.60
C LEU A 113 -7.46 -4.72 8.76
N ILE A 114 -6.26 -4.39 8.31
CA ILE A 114 -5.38 -5.28 7.53
C ILE A 114 -4.14 -5.54 8.38
N GLY A 115 -3.82 -6.79 8.69
CA GLY A 115 -2.58 -7.15 9.38
C GLY A 115 -1.35 -6.85 8.52
N THR A 116 -0.28 -6.39 9.16
CA THR A 116 0.95 -5.96 8.45
C THR A 116 2.23 -6.58 9.03
N ASP A 117 2.11 -7.71 9.72
CA ASP A 117 3.25 -8.39 10.35
C ASP A 117 3.31 -9.88 10.00
N PRO A 118 3.69 -10.22 8.76
CA PRO A 118 3.74 -11.61 8.28
C PRO A 118 4.82 -12.47 8.95
N GLU A 119 5.75 -11.86 9.71
CA GLU A 119 6.80 -12.61 10.40
C GLU A 119 6.36 -13.10 11.78
N ASN A 120 5.70 -12.24 12.58
CA ASN A 120 5.31 -12.60 13.95
C ASN A 120 3.81 -12.90 14.11
N HIS A 121 2.96 -12.47 13.18
CA HIS A 121 1.50 -12.70 13.18
C HIS A 121 1.00 -13.27 11.83
N PRO A 122 1.60 -14.38 11.33
CA PRO A 122 1.38 -14.88 9.97
C PRO A 122 -0.06 -15.32 9.67
N GLU A 123 -0.83 -15.71 10.69
CA GLU A 123 -2.23 -16.10 10.53
C GLU A 123 -3.18 -14.90 10.29
N ASN A 124 -2.72 -13.68 10.59
CA ASN A 124 -3.51 -12.45 10.51
C ASN A 124 -2.96 -11.45 9.47
N ALA A 125 -1.89 -11.80 8.74
CA ALA A 125 -1.13 -10.91 7.86
C ALA A 125 -1.08 -11.39 6.40
#